data_AF-A0A3D3UXY3-F1
#
_entry.id   AF-A0A3D3UXY3-F1
#
_cell.length_a   1.000
_cell.length_b   1.000
_cell.length_c   1.000
_cell.angle_alpha   90.00
_cell.angle_beta   90.00
_cell.angle_gamma   90.00
#
_symmetry.space_group_name_H-M   'P 1'
#
loop_
_entity.id
_entity.type
_entity.pdbx_description
1 polymer ?
#
loop_
_entity_poly.entity_id
_entity_poly.type
_entity_poly.pdbx_seq_one_letter_code
_entity_poly.pdbx_strand_id
1 'polypeptide(L)'
;FFAGFDKNAEQIAKHLIVGNEWSPEHFTQMQVVLQKHSYKIDSRTGDLQGLQSFIVGKRAFLLRLLENPNLLEHEFFTELLWAVFHLAEELSHRATVKDLPESDYDHLSGDIRRAHRLLVREWLSHMEHLKIDYPYLFSLAVRTNPFDPNASAEVE
;
A
#
# COMPACT_ATOMS: atom_id res chain seq x y z
N PHE A 1 -2.61 -5.66 6.67
CA PHE A 1 -2.68 -4.55 7.65
C PHE A 1 -3.47 -3.37 7.13
N PHE A 2 -2.98 -2.62 6.13
CA PHE A 2 -3.54 -1.32 5.71
C PHE A 2 -5.05 -1.31 5.40
N ALA A 3 -5.55 -2.30 4.65
CA ALA A 3 -6.97 -2.41 4.33
C ALA A 3 -7.88 -2.48 5.57
N GLY A 4 -7.40 -3.03 6.69
CA GLY A 4 -8.18 -3.11 7.94
C GLY A 4 -8.38 -1.76 8.64
N PHE A 5 -7.61 -0.74 8.28
CA PHE A 5 -7.80 0.62 8.78
C PHE A 5 -8.73 1.45 7.88
N ASP A 6 -8.98 1.02 6.64
CA ASP A 6 -9.79 1.76 5.68
C ASP A 6 -11.25 1.30 5.70
N LYS A 7 -12.13 2.17 6.21
CA LYS A 7 -13.58 1.91 6.25
C LYS A 7 -14.20 1.76 4.86
N ASN A 8 -13.49 2.17 3.80
CA ASN A 8 -13.92 2.07 2.42
C ASN A 8 -13.12 1.03 1.60
N ALA A 9 -12.30 0.17 2.24
CA ALA A 9 -11.43 -0.78 1.53
C ALA A 9 -12.17 -1.65 0.50
N GLU A 10 -13.36 -2.16 0.84
CA GLU A 10 -14.14 -3.00 -0.08
C GLU A 10 -14.59 -2.24 -1.34
N GLN A 11 -14.83 -0.93 -1.22
CA GLN A 11 -15.28 -0.12 -2.36
C GLN A 11 -14.19 0.01 -3.42
N ILE A 12 -12.91 0.03 -3.03
CA ILE A 12 -11.80 0.16 -3.96
C ILE A 12 -11.29 -1.21 -4.43
N ALA A 13 -11.32 -2.24 -3.57
CA ALA A 13 -10.85 -3.59 -3.89
C ALA A 13 -11.53 -4.17 -5.14
N LYS A 14 -12.85 -4.02 -5.25
CA LYS A 14 -13.62 -4.46 -6.44
C LYS A 14 -13.18 -3.83 -7.77
N HIS A 15 -12.55 -2.65 -7.71
CA HIS A 15 -12.05 -1.94 -8.89
C HIS A 15 -10.60 -2.30 -9.21
N LEU A 16 -9.92 -3.02 -8.32
CA LEU A 16 -8.51 -3.40 -8.42
C LEU A 16 -8.32 -4.89 -8.72
N ILE A 17 -9.38 -5.58 -9.15
CA ILE A 17 -9.28 -6.92 -9.72
C ILE A 17 -8.75 -6.78 -11.15
N VAL A 18 -7.42 -6.65 -11.24
CA VAL A 18 -6.70 -6.49 -12.50
C VAL A 18 -6.63 -7.84 -13.21
N GLY A 19 -6.94 -7.86 -14.52
CA GLY A 19 -6.95 -9.05 -15.35
C GLY A 19 -6.23 -8.88 -16.69
N ASN A 20 -6.22 -9.95 -17.49
CA ASN A 20 -5.57 -9.96 -18.81
C ASN A 20 -6.23 -9.01 -19.81
N GLU A 21 -7.50 -8.69 -19.61
CA GLU A 21 -8.31 -7.77 -20.41
C GLU A 21 -7.96 -6.29 -20.20
N TRP A 22 -7.23 -5.94 -19.13
CA TRP A 22 -6.85 -4.56 -18.86
C TRP A 22 -5.87 -4.03 -19.90
N SER A 23 -6.24 -2.95 -20.57
CA SER A 23 -5.36 -2.17 -21.46
C SER A 23 -4.73 -0.98 -20.71
N PRO A 24 -3.73 -0.28 -21.28
CA PRO A 24 -3.17 0.94 -20.68
C PRO A 24 -4.22 2.01 -20.32
N GLU A 25 -5.30 2.10 -21.10
CA GLU A 25 -6.42 3.00 -20.81
C GLU A 25 -7.16 2.62 -19.53
N HIS A 26 -7.30 1.33 -19.23
CA HIS A 26 -7.92 0.87 -17.99
C HIS A 26 -7.07 1.25 -16.78
N PHE A 27 -5.73 1.09 -16.86
CA PHE A 27 -4.81 1.52 -15.82
C PHE A 27 -4.89 3.04 -15.61
N THR A 28 -4.83 3.82 -16.69
CA THR A 28 -4.93 5.29 -16.63
C THR A 28 -6.24 5.75 -16.00
N GLN A 29 -7.38 5.15 -16.38
CA GLN A 29 -8.67 5.47 -15.79
C GLN A 29 -8.70 5.12 -14.30
N MET A 30 -8.14 3.97 -13.92
CA MET A 30 -8.12 3.52 -12.54
C MET A 30 -7.22 4.41 -11.67
N GLN A 31 -6.09 4.91 -12.19
CA GLN A 31 -5.27 5.91 -11.51
C GLN A 31 -6.08 7.16 -11.11
N VAL A 32 -6.95 7.64 -12.00
CA VAL A 32 -7.86 8.78 -11.70
C VAL A 32 -8.88 8.43 -10.63
N VAL A 33 -9.42 7.21 -10.64
CA VAL A 33 -10.34 6.72 -9.60
C VAL A 33 -9.63 6.66 -8.25
N LEU A 34 -8.43 6.08 -8.19
CA LEU A 34 -7.61 5.98 -6.99
C LEU A 34 -7.25 7.35 -6.41
N GLN A 35 -6.97 8.34 -7.26
CA GLN A 35 -6.66 9.70 -6.83
C GLN A 35 -7.85 10.40 -6.18
N LYS A 36 -9.07 10.16 -6.69
CA LYS A 36 -10.32 10.76 -6.18
C LYS A 36 -10.94 9.95 -5.03
N HIS A 37 -10.45 8.74 -4.78
CA HIS A 37 -10.98 7.88 -3.74
C HIS A 37 -10.79 8.49 -2.34
N SER A 38 -11.84 8.41 -1.53
CA SER A 38 -11.80 8.87 -0.14
C SER A 38 -11.34 7.73 0.77
N TYR A 39 -10.04 7.68 1.03
CA TYR A 39 -9.43 6.74 1.98
C TYR A 39 -9.81 7.12 3.42
N LYS A 40 -10.85 6.47 3.96
CA LYS A 40 -11.38 6.75 5.30
C LYS A 40 -10.66 5.89 6.34
N ILE A 41 -9.42 6.29 6.60
CA ILE A 41 -8.54 5.63 7.56
C ILE A 41 -8.90 5.98 9.00
N ASP A 42 -8.99 4.94 9.83
CA ASP A 42 -9.09 4.98 11.28
C ASP A 42 -8.10 3.95 11.87
N SER A 43 -7.05 4.44 12.52
CA SER A 43 -5.97 3.61 13.08
C SER A 43 -6.46 2.63 14.16
N ARG A 44 -7.68 2.83 14.68
CA ARG A 44 -8.30 1.99 15.73
C ARG A 44 -9.04 0.77 15.18
N THR A 45 -9.40 0.73 13.90
CA THR A 45 -10.24 -0.37 13.35
C THR A 45 -9.45 -1.59 12.90
N GLY A 46 -8.13 -1.47 12.75
CA GLY A 46 -7.25 -2.55 12.31
C GLY A 46 -6.24 -2.97 13.36
N ASP A 47 -5.36 -3.90 12.99
CA ASP A 47 -4.29 -4.39 13.85
C ASP A 47 -3.08 -3.43 13.87
N LEU A 48 -3.19 -2.36 14.65
CA LEU A 48 -2.13 -1.35 14.80
C LEU A 48 -0.87 -1.92 15.46
N GLN A 49 -1.02 -2.85 16.41
CA GLN A 49 0.10 -3.52 17.09
C GLN A 49 0.86 -4.44 16.13
N GLY A 50 0.16 -5.19 15.30
CA GLY A 50 0.75 -6.00 14.24
C GLY A 50 1.44 -5.14 13.18
N LEU A 51 0.82 -4.03 12.77
CA LEU A 51 1.45 -3.07 11.86
C LEU A 51 2.76 -2.52 12.45
N GLN A 52 2.75 -2.06 13.70
CA GLN A 52 3.95 -1.58 14.40
C GLN A 52 5.05 -2.65 14.38
N SER A 53 4.73 -3.87 14.83
CA SER A 53 5.69 -4.96 14.92
C SER A 53 6.29 -5.29 13.54
N PHE A 54 5.46 -5.33 12.51
CA PHE A 54 5.89 -5.61 11.14
C PHE A 54 6.78 -4.51 10.57
N ILE A 55 6.32 -3.25 10.59
CA ILE A 55 6.99 -2.16 9.89
C ILE A 55 8.29 -1.74 10.58
N VAL A 56 8.30 -1.73 11.92
CA VAL A 56 9.51 -1.45 12.71
C VAL A 56 10.55 -2.56 12.48
N GLY A 57 10.12 -3.81 12.40
CA GLY A 57 10.99 -4.94 12.03
C GLY A 57 11.59 -4.84 10.61
N LYS A 58 11.03 -4.00 9.73
CA LYS A 58 11.53 -3.74 8.37
C LYS A 58 12.32 -2.43 8.24
N ARG A 59 12.54 -1.69 9.32
CA ARG A 59 13.24 -0.38 9.29
C ARG A 59 14.61 -0.44 8.60
N ALA A 60 15.45 -1.41 8.94
CA ALA A 60 16.76 -1.59 8.29
C ALA A 60 16.66 -1.95 6.80
N PHE A 61 15.55 -2.56 6.37
CA PHE A 61 15.28 -2.78 4.95
C PHE A 61 14.87 -1.48 4.26
N LEU A 62 13.98 -0.68 4.87
CA LEU A 62 13.57 0.62 4.33
C LEU A 62 14.75 1.59 4.19
N LEU A 63 15.67 1.63 5.17
CA LEU A 63 16.89 2.43 5.09
C LEU A 63 17.77 2.05 3.90
N ARG A 64 17.99 0.75 3.66
CA ARG A 64 18.75 0.28 2.50
C ARG A 64 18.09 0.61 1.16
N LEU A 65 16.76 0.71 1.11
CA LEU A 65 16.07 1.18 -0.09
C LEU A 65 16.32 2.67 -0.34
N LEU A 66 16.36 3.49 0.72
CA LEU A 66 16.66 4.93 0.62
C LEU A 66 18.09 5.21 0.14
N GLU A 67 19.01 4.27 0.37
CA GLU A 67 20.39 4.35 -0.10
C GLU A 67 20.54 4.02 -1.61
N ASN A 68 19.50 3.50 -2.26
CA ASN A 68 19.56 3.12 -3.67
C ASN A 68 19.23 4.31 -4.60
N PRO A 69 20.20 4.86 -5.35
CA PRO A 69 19.98 6.04 -6.17
C PRO A 69 18.95 5.81 -7.29
N ASN A 70 18.85 4.59 -7.82
CA ASN A 70 17.88 4.28 -8.89
C ASN A 70 16.43 4.44 -8.40
N LEU A 71 16.17 4.27 -7.11
CA LEU A 71 14.82 4.45 -6.54
C LEU A 71 14.50 5.93 -6.32
N LEU A 72 15.52 6.76 -6.08
CA LEU A 72 15.38 8.20 -5.83
C LEU A 72 15.10 9.01 -7.12
N GLU A 73 15.33 8.43 -8.29
CA GLU A 73 14.98 9.02 -9.59
C GLU A 73 13.47 8.94 -9.88
N HIS A 74 12.75 8.04 -9.20
CA HIS A 74 11.30 7.87 -9.35
C HIS A 74 10.55 8.60 -8.23
N GLU A 75 10.03 9.80 -8.54
CA GLU A 75 9.38 10.70 -7.57
C GLU A 75 8.29 10.00 -6.74
N PHE A 76 7.36 9.30 -7.39
CA PHE A 76 6.25 8.66 -6.70
C PHE A 76 6.64 7.47 -5.80
N PHE A 77 7.60 6.65 -6.24
CA PHE A 77 8.12 5.56 -5.42
C PHE A 77 8.92 6.10 -4.23
N THR A 78 9.68 7.18 -4.44
CA THR A 78 10.40 7.87 -3.38
C THR A 78 9.45 8.45 -2.34
N GLU A 79 8.36 9.09 -2.76
CA GLU A 79 7.30 9.57 -1.85
C GLU A 79 6.72 8.43 -1.02
N LEU A 80 6.42 7.28 -1.65
CA LEU A 80 5.94 6.10 -0.96
C LEU A 80 6.93 5.63 0.11
N LEU A 81 8.20 5.50 -0.26
CA LEU A 81 9.24 5.02 0.64
C LEU A 81 9.40 5.95 1.85
N TRP A 82 9.36 7.26 1.66
CA TRP A 82 9.36 8.23 2.74
C TRP A 82 8.13 8.14 3.64
N ALA A 83 6.93 7.97 3.08
CA ALA A 83 5.71 7.85 3.86
C ALA A 83 5.71 6.59 4.75
N VAL A 84 6.17 5.47 4.21
CA VAL A 84 6.28 4.20 4.95
C VAL A 84 7.41 4.30 6.00
N PHE A 85 8.55 4.89 5.65
CA PHE A 85 9.65 5.08 6.59
C PHE A 85 9.27 6.02 7.74
N HIS A 86 8.59 7.13 7.47
CA HIS A 86 8.11 8.05 8.49
C HIS A 86 7.17 7.35 9.50
N LEU A 87 6.20 6.57 8.99
CA LEU A 87 5.32 5.78 9.84
C LEU A 87 6.11 4.76 10.68
N ALA A 88 7.14 4.13 10.10
CA ALA A 88 8.01 3.20 10.81
C ALA A 88 8.80 3.90 11.94
N GLU A 89 9.37 5.08 11.65
CA GLU A 89 10.11 5.87 12.64
C GLU A 89 9.20 6.26 13.80
N GLU A 90 8.03 6.85 13.53
CA GLU A 90 7.12 7.28 14.60
C GLU A 90 6.68 6.10 15.48
N LEU A 91 6.25 5.00 14.85
CA LEU A 91 5.84 3.78 15.56
C LEU A 91 7.00 3.14 16.35
N SER A 92 8.25 3.30 15.93
CA SER A 92 9.41 2.77 16.65
C SER A 92 9.71 3.52 17.97
N HIS A 93 9.29 4.78 18.08
CA HIS A 93 9.47 5.58 19.29
C HIS A 93 8.34 5.38 20.31
N ARG A 94 7.25 4.71 19.92
CA ARG A 94 6.10 4.44 20.79
C ARG A 94 6.27 3.09 21.48
N ALA A 95 6.39 3.09 22.80
CA ALA A 95 6.47 1.85 23.59
C ALA A 95 5.17 1.01 23.53
N THR A 96 4.03 1.68 23.30
CA THR A 96 2.72 1.06 23.12
C THR A 96 1.93 1.84 22.08
N VAL A 97 1.02 1.15 21.38
CA VAL A 97 0.03 1.76 20.48
C VAL A 97 -1.40 1.59 21.01
N LYS A 98 -1.54 1.26 22.30
CA LYS A 98 -2.81 1.15 23.02
C LYS A 98 -3.03 2.38 23.88
N ASP A 99 -4.31 2.72 24.10
CA ASP A 99 -4.76 3.80 24.98
C ASP A 99 -4.06 5.15 24.74
N LEU A 100 -3.73 5.42 23.48
CA LEU A 100 -3.15 6.69 23.07
C LEU A 100 -4.18 7.83 23.20
N PRO A 101 -3.73 9.08 23.41
CA PRO A 101 -4.59 10.25 23.25
C PRO A 101 -5.28 10.26 21.88
N GLU A 102 -6.49 10.82 21.79
CA GLU A 102 -7.25 10.88 20.53
C GLU A 102 -6.44 11.56 19.40
N SER A 103 -5.72 12.63 19.73
CA SER A 103 -4.86 13.34 18.78
C SER A 103 -3.75 12.46 18.18
N ASP A 104 -3.24 11.50 18.93
CA ASP A 104 -2.24 10.55 18.45
C ASP A 104 -2.86 9.51 17.50
N TYR A 105 -4.08 9.04 17.79
CA TYR A 105 -4.79 8.15 16.87
C TYR A 105 -5.13 8.86 15.55
N ASP A 106 -5.51 10.14 15.61
CA ASP A 106 -5.77 10.96 14.44
C ASP A 106 -4.50 11.19 13.61
N HIS A 107 -3.37 11.45 14.27
CA HIS A 107 -2.06 11.57 13.62
C HIS A 107 -1.67 10.28 12.88
N LEU A 108 -1.68 9.14 13.58
CA LEU A 108 -1.40 7.83 12.99
C LEU A 108 -2.36 7.48 11.86
N SER A 109 -3.63 7.85 11.97
CA SER A 109 -4.61 7.68 10.88
C SER A 109 -4.21 8.49 9.64
N GLY A 110 -3.67 9.69 9.83
CA GLY A 110 -3.12 10.54 8.77
C GLY A 110 -1.92 9.91 8.06
N ASP A 111 -0.96 9.37 8.81
CA ASP A 111 0.24 8.76 8.23
C ASP A 111 -0.03 7.40 7.59
N ILE A 112 -0.89 6.58 8.20
CA ILE A 112 -1.41 5.36 7.57
C ILE A 112 -2.14 5.70 6.27
N ARG A 113 -2.95 6.77 6.25
CA ARG A 113 -3.62 7.23 5.00
C ARG A 113 -2.63 7.64 3.93
N ARG A 114 -1.57 8.38 4.31
CA ARG A 114 -0.52 8.81 3.38
C ARG A 114 0.20 7.61 2.77
N ALA A 115 0.59 6.63 3.58
CA ALA A 115 1.24 5.42 3.10
C ALA A 115 0.28 4.54 2.27
N HIS A 116 -0.95 4.31 2.75
CA HIS A 116 -1.92 3.44 2.09
C HIS A 116 -2.25 3.91 0.67
N ARG A 117 -2.60 5.19 0.49
CA ARG A 117 -2.95 5.72 -0.85
C ARG A 117 -1.79 5.59 -1.84
N LEU A 118 -0.55 5.79 -1.37
CA LEU A 118 0.65 5.68 -2.20
C LEU A 118 0.92 4.21 -2.54
N LEU A 119 0.77 3.29 -1.58
CA LEU A 119 0.92 1.85 -1.80
C LEU A 119 -0.03 1.34 -2.89
N VAL A 120 -1.31 1.70 -2.82
CA VAL A 120 -2.31 1.27 -3.80
C VAL A 120 -1.99 1.83 -5.20
N ARG A 121 -1.57 3.09 -5.26
CA ARG A 121 -1.18 3.76 -6.52
C ARG A 121 0.04 3.10 -7.16
N GLU A 122 1.11 2.91 -6.39
CA GLU A 122 2.35 2.27 -6.87
C GLU A 122 2.12 0.81 -7.23
N TRP A 123 1.26 0.10 -6.49
CA TRP A 123 0.88 -1.27 -6.86
C TRP A 123 0.21 -1.30 -8.24
N LEU A 124 -0.72 -0.38 -8.52
CA LEU A 124 -1.38 -0.33 -9.82
C LEU A 124 -0.39 0.00 -10.95
N SER A 125 0.51 0.96 -10.74
CA SER A 125 1.59 1.28 -11.69
C SER A 125 2.51 0.09 -11.92
N HIS A 126 2.83 -0.66 -10.86
CA HIS A 126 3.62 -1.88 -10.96
C HIS A 126 2.91 -2.96 -11.77
N MET A 127 1.60 -3.15 -11.57
CA MET A 127 0.81 -4.09 -12.36
C MET A 127 0.82 -3.75 -13.85
N GLU A 128 0.72 -2.46 -14.21
CA GLU A 128 0.83 -2.01 -15.59
C GLU A 128 2.22 -2.31 -16.18
N HIS A 129 3.27 -1.95 -15.44
CA HIS A 129 4.66 -2.22 -15.85
C HIS A 129 4.91 -3.72 -16.05
N LEU A 130 4.47 -4.56 -15.11
CA LEU A 130 4.56 -6.02 -15.25
C LEU A 130 3.83 -6.50 -16.49
N LYS A 131 2.63 -5.98 -16.78
CA LYS A 131 1.86 -6.39 -17.94
C LYS A 131 2.58 -6.11 -19.25
N ILE A 132 3.19 -4.93 -19.35
CA ILE A 132 3.84 -4.46 -20.59
C ILE A 132 5.19 -5.15 -20.78
N ASP A 133 6.02 -5.15 -19.74
CA ASP A 133 7.44 -5.50 -19.85
C ASP A 133 7.74 -6.93 -19.39
N TYR A 134 6.90 -7.52 -18.52
CA TYR A 134 7.14 -8.83 -17.92
C TYR A 134 5.87 -9.71 -17.81
N PRO A 135 5.24 -10.12 -18.93
CA PRO A 135 3.94 -10.81 -18.91
C PRO A 135 3.90 -12.10 -18.05
N TYR A 136 5.03 -12.80 -17.92
CA TYR A 136 5.12 -13.99 -17.06
C TYR A 136 5.02 -13.65 -15.57
N LEU A 137 5.57 -12.52 -15.13
CA LEU A 137 5.42 -12.02 -13.76
C LEU A 137 4.01 -11.46 -13.55
N PHE A 138 3.45 -10.78 -14.55
CA PHE A 138 2.08 -10.28 -14.50
C PHE A 138 1.06 -11.40 -14.24
N SER A 139 1.22 -12.55 -14.90
CA SER A 139 0.34 -13.71 -14.68
C SER A 139 0.34 -14.18 -13.22
N LEU A 140 1.50 -14.21 -12.55
CA LEU A 140 1.57 -14.51 -11.13
C LEU A 140 0.94 -13.40 -10.29
N ALA A 141 1.24 -12.14 -10.59
CA ALA A 141 0.75 -10.98 -9.84
C ALA A 141 -0.78 -10.84 -9.86
N VAL A 142 -1.43 -11.16 -10.98
CA VAL A 142 -2.89 -11.22 -11.10
C VAL A 142 -3.49 -12.30 -10.20
N ARG A 143 -2.86 -13.49 -10.16
CA ARG A 143 -3.34 -14.62 -9.36
C ARG A 143 -3.15 -14.41 -7.86
N THR A 144 -2.10 -13.69 -7.47
CA THR A 144 -1.81 -13.32 -6.08
C THR A 144 -2.24 -11.88 -5.78
N ASN A 145 -3.27 -11.38 -6.46
CA ASN A 145 -3.72 -10.01 -6.31
C ASN A 145 -4.23 -9.78 -4.87
N PRO A 146 -3.66 -8.81 -4.11
CA PRO A 146 -4.03 -8.59 -2.72
C PRO A 146 -5.46 -8.07 -2.51
N PHE A 147 -6.15 -7.65 -3.59
CA PHE A 147 -7.53 -7.19 -3.57
C PHE A 147 -8.55 -8.28 -3.91
N ASP A 148 -8.10 -9.44 -4.40
CA ASP A 148 -8.96 -10.60 -4.66
C ASP A 148 -9.00 -11.53 -3.43
N PRO A 149 -10.16 -11.68 -2.75
CA PRO A 149 -10.28 -12.58 -1.61
C PRO A 149 -10.10 -14.07 -1.97
N ASN A 150 -10.18 -14.42 -3.26
CA ASN A 150 -9.99 -15.78 -3.77
C ASN A 150 -8.61 -15.97 -4.44
N ALA A 151 -7.69 -15.01 -4.29
CA ALA A 151 -6.34 -15.08 -4.85
C ALA A 151 -5.61 -16.37 -4.41
N SER A 152 -5.01 -17.06 -5.37
CA SER A 152 -4.19 -18.27 -5.14
C SER A 152 -3.00 -18.28 -6.08
N ALA A 153 -1.82 -18.64 -5.56
CA ALA A 153 -0.63 -18.79 -6.41
C ALA A 153 -0.67 -20.05 -7.29
N GLU A 154 -1.47 -21.04 -6.89
CA GLU A 154 -1.59 -22.35 -7.53
C GLU A 154 -2.64 -22.31 -8.64
N VAL A 155 -2.46 -23.14 -9.68
CA VAL A 155 -3.44 -23.34 -10.75
C VAL A 155 -4.22 -24.60 -10.43
N GLU A 156 -5.54 -24.48 -10.29
CA GLU A 156 -6.46 -25.63 -10.27
C GLU A 156 -6.75 -26.14 -11.69
#